data_AF-A0A927GA88-F1
#
_entry.id   AF-A0A927GA88-F1
#
_cell.length_a   1.000
_cell.length_b   1.000
_cell.length_c   1.000
_cell.angle_alpha   90.00
_cell.angle_beta   90.00
_cell.angle_gamma   90.00
#
_symmetry.space_group_name_H-M   'P 1'
#
loop_
_entity.id
_entity.type
_entity.pdbx_description
1 polymer ?
#
loop_
_entity_poly.entity_id
_entity_poly.type
_entity_poly.pdbx_seq_one_letter_code
_entity_poly.pdbx_strand_id
1 'polypeptide(L)'
;MSVAGTYSVTGTLGSCSSVTSVVVRAPISLTTSASPNTICMGGSVALSVTTKGSRSPYSYSWVAPAGITLSATNASAVTGIASTSLSGVKTFTVSVAGSDDMPISTSTVSITVNVPPTASISPLSATLTCANPTRNLSASGGATYRWDNNVTTEIRSVSVAGTYSVTVTGANGCTATASFSVSSIAIEPMYTLKTGLWSDVGVWSCGRLPLASDVLQIKHVVTMPAMRQGLIWRHFRRLSLVPGVDSG
;
A
#
# COMPACT_ATOMS: atom_id res chain seq x y z
N MET A 1 -16.44 44.85 28.88
CA MET A 1 -16.87 43.71 28.04
C MET A 1 -18.35 43.90 27.77
N SER A 2 -18.75 44.22 26.54
CA SER A 2 -20.18 44.29 26.18
C SER A 2 -20.71 42.86 25.97
N VAL A 3 -21.83 42.55 26.60
CA VAL A 3 -22.51 41.26 26.46
C VAL A 3 -23.32 41.30 25.15
N ALA A 4 -23.45 40.18 24.45
CA ALA A 4 -24.30 40.13 23.27
C ALA A 4 -25.75 40.47 23.64
N GLY A 5 -26.36 41.39 22.89
CA GLY A 5 -27.66 41.95 23.23
C GLY A 5 -28.06 43.09 22.29
N THR A 6 -29.34 43.43 22.29
CA THR A 6 -29.84 44.61 21.57
C THR A 6 -29.86 45.78 22.54
N TYR A 7 -29.11 46.83 22.23
CA TYR A 7 -29.03 48.05 23.00
C TYR A 7 -29.81 49.13 22.26
N SER A 8 -30.90 49.62 22.85
CA SER A 8 -31.69 50.71 22.29
C SER A 8 -31.45 52.02 23.04
N VAL A 9 -31.23 53.09 22.29
CA VAL A 9 -31.19 54.46 22.80
C VAL A 9 -32.43 55.19 22.29
N THR A 10 -33.19 55.77 23.20
CA THR A 10 -34.36 56.57 22.87
C THR A 10 -34.03 58.05 23.06
N GLY A 11 -34.10 58.81 21.97
CA GLY A 11 -34.01 60.27 22.01
C GLY A 11 -35.41 60.87 22.05
N THR A 12 -35.67 61.78 22.98
CA THR A 12 -36.96 62.45 23.13
C THR A 12 -36.79 63.95 23.04
N LEU A 13 -37.55 64.62 22.17
CA LEU A 13 -37.63 66.07 22.09
C LEU A 13 -39.12 66.48 22.08
N GLY A 14 -39.60 67.01 23.19
CA GLY A 14 -41.04 67.27 23.38
C GLY A 14 -41.86 65.97 23.41
N SER A 15 -42.92 65.88 22.60
CA SER A 15 -43.76 64.68 22.45
C SER A 15 -43.23 63.66 21.44
N CYS A 16 -42.15 63.96 20.72
CA CYS A 16 -41.57 63.08 19.72
C CYS A 16 -40.47 62.20 20.34
N SER A 17 -40.63 60.88 20.21
CA SER A 17 -39.60 59.90 20.55
C SER A 17 -39.06 59.23 19.29
N SER A 18 -37.74 59.11 19.18
CA SER A 18 -37.08 58.28 18.18
C SER A 18 -36.23 57.23 18.89
N VAL A 19 -36.35 55.97 18.48
CA VAL A 19 -35.58 54.85 19.03
C VAL A 19 -34.57 54.43 17.98
N THR A 20 -33.29 54.39 18.36
CA THR A 20 -32.24 53.73 17.58
C THR A 20 -31.74 52.51 18.35
N SER A 21 -31.48 51.41 17.68
CA SER A 21 -30.98 50.19 18.31
C SER A 21 -29.72 49.68 17.64
N VAL A 22 -28.75 49.26 18.45
CA VAL A 22 -27.55 48.54 18.01
C VAL A 22 -27.58 47.12 18.55
N VAL A 23 -27.35 46.14 17.69
CA VAL A 23 -27.25 44.74 18.08
C VAL A 23 -25.78 44.38 18.26
N VAL A 24 -25.36 44.13 19.49
CA VAL A 24 -24.03 43.58 19.79
C VAL A 24 -24.12 42.06 19.69
N ARG A 25 -23.33 41.46 18.80
CA ARG A 25 -23.41 40.03 18.48
C ARG A 25 -22.22 39.27 19.08
N ALA A 26 -22.47 38.05 19.54
CA ALA A 26 -21.39 37.13 19.93
C ALA A 26 -20.67 36.60 18.67
N PRO A 27 -19.34 36.41 18.71
CA PRO A 27 -18.60 35.85 17.59
C PRO A 27 -19.00 34.40 17.31
N ILE A 28 -18.88 33.96 16.05
CA ILE A 28 -19.04 32.53 15.71
C ILE A 28 -17.90 31.76 16.35
N SER A 29 -18.22 30.68 17.04
CA SER A 29 -17.24 29.71 17.51
C SER A 29 -17.15 28.57 16.49
N LEU A 30 -15.93 28.26 16.06
CA LEU A 30 -15.63 27.23 15.08
C LEU A 30 -14.85 26.10 15.75
N THR A 31 -15.26 24.85 15.51
CA THR A 31 -14.48 23.67 15.87
C THR A 31 -14.24 22.84 14.63
N THR A 32 -12.98 22.71 14.23
CA THR A 32 -12.54 21.94 13.08
C THR A 32 -12.00 20.59 13.51
N SER A 33 -12.16 19.59 12.66
CA SER A 33 -11.61 18.24 12.88
C SER A 33 -11.17 17.60 11.57
N ALA A 34 -10.14 16.76 11.67
CA ALA A 34 -9.63 15.95 10.58
C ALA A 34 -9.58 14.48 11.01
N SER A 35 -10.12 13.59 10.17
CA SER A 35 -10.11 12.15 10.42
C SER A 35 -9.79 11.37 9.14
N PRO A 36 -8.70 10.58 9.11
CA PRO A 36 -7.63 10.55 10.10
C PRO A 36 -6.80 11.85 10.08
N ASN A 37 -6.14 12.20 11.19
CA ASN A 37 -5.23 13.37 11.24
C ASN A 37 -3.83 13.08 10.67
N THR A 38 -3.55 11.82 10.34
CA THR A 38 -2.30 11.36 9.73
C THR A 38 -2.64 10.46 8.55
N ILE A 39 -2.08 10.76 7.38
CA ILE A 39 -2.30 10.03 6.14
C ILE A 39 -0.96 9.76 5.44
N CYS A 40 -0.95 8.84 4.49
CA CYS A 40 0.18 8.62 3.59
C CYS A 40 0.06 9.50 2.34
N MET A 41 1.15 9.68 1.60
CA MET A 41 1.10 10.22 0.23
C MET A 41 0.00 9.54 -0.60
N GLY A 42 -0.78 10.32 -1.35
CA GLY A 42 -1.93 9.80 -2.10
C GLY A 42 -3.17 9.50 -1.25
N GLY A 43 -3.09 9.62 0.08
CA GLY A 43 -4.19 9.32 0.99
C GLY A 43 -5.28 10.39 1.03
N SER A 44 -6.42 10.02 1.60
CA SER A 44 -7.57 10.89 1.79
C SER A 44 -7.82 11.21 3.26
N VAL A 45 -8.30 12.41 3.54
CA VAL A 45 -8.74 12.85 4.86
C VAL A 45 -10.16 13.43 4.79
N ALA A 46 -10.99 13.10 5.78
CA ALA A 46 -12.26 13.80 6.00
C ALA A 46 -12.02 15.01 6.90
N LEU A 47 -12.44 16.18 6.43
CA LEU A 47 -12.39 17.45 7.15
C LEU A 47 -13.81 17.89 7.46
N SER A 48 -14.03 18.35 8.68
CA SER A 48 -15.32 18.93 9.08
C SER A 48 -15.13 20.18 9.93
N VAL A 49 -16.08 21.09 9.81
CA VAL A 49 -16.20 22.27 10.67
C VAL A 49 -17.60 22.30 11.27
N THR A 50 -17.66 22.43 12.59
CA THR A 50 -18.91 22.68 13.32
C THR A 50 -18.95 24.14 13.72
N THR A 51 -20.04 24.81 13.37
CA THR A 51 -20.28 26.22 13.65
C THR A 51 -21.27 26.35 14.81
N LYS A 52 -20.91 27.14 15.82
CA LYS A 52 -21.82 27.52 16.91
C LYS A 52 -21.96 29.04 16.93
N GLY A 53 -23.19 29.52 16.81
CA GLY A 53 -23.49 30.95 16.71
C GLY A 53 -25.00 31.17 16.55
N SER A 54 -25.42 32.44 16.67
CA SER A 54 -26.83 32.78 16.89
C SER A 54 -27.66 32.93 15.61
N ARG A 55 -27.07 32.87 14.40
CA ARG A 55 -27.83 33.08 13.15
C ARG A 55 -27.29 32.27 11.96
N SER A 56 -28.20 31.51 11.34
CA SER A 56 -28.05 30.68 10.13
C SER A 56 -28.84 31.37 8.99
N PRO A 57 -28.47 31.23 7.70
CA PRO A 57 -27.51 30.29 7.11
C PRO A 57 -26.04 30.68 7.27
N TYR A 58 -25.17 29.67 7.30
CA TYR A 58 -23.71 29.82 7.25
C TYR A 58 -23.19 29.52 5.84
N SER A 59 -22.22 30.31 5.39
CA SER A 59 -21.43 30.01 4.19
C SER A 59 -20.02 29.61 4.58
N TYR A 60 -19.49 28.61 3.87
CA TYR A 60 -18.19 28.02 4.13
C TYR A 60 -17.25 28.32 2.96
N SER A 61 -15.98 28.52 3.25
CA SER A 61 -14.91 28.65 2.25
C SER A 61 -13.65 27.97 2.76
N TRP A 62 -13.33 26.82 2.18
CA TRP A 62 -12.11 26.07 2.48
C TRP A 62 -10.97 26.47 1.54
N VAL A 63 -9.79 26.65 2.12
CA VAL A 63 -8.52 26.83 1.42
C VAL A 63 -7.62 25.66 1.79
N ALA A 64 -7.25 24.87 0.79
CA ALA A 64 -6.31 23.77 0.95
C ALA A 64 -4.87 24.22 0.60
N PRO A 65 -3.85 23.61 1.22
CA PRO A 65 -2.47 23.84 0.81
C PRO A 65 -2.19 23.20 -0.56
N ALA A 66 -1.15 23.69 -1.24
CA ALA A 66 -0.74 23.18 -2.54
C ALA A 66 -0.51 21.65 -2.49
N GLY A 67 -0.97 20.95 -3.53
CA GLY A 67 -0.89 19.49 -3.62
C GLY A 67 -2.02 18.74 -2.90
N ILE A 68 -3.05 19.42 -2.39
CA ILE A 68 -4.28 18.78 -1.91
C ILE A 68 -5.47 19.22 -2.74
N THR A 69 -6.27 18.27 -3.20
CA THR A 69 -7.53 18.51 -3.90
C THR A 69 -8.71 18.28 -2.96
N LEU A 70 -9.63 19.24 -2.88
CA LEU A 70 -10.85 19.13 -2.08
C LEU A 70 -12.03 18.67 -2.94
N SER A 71 -12.95 17.91 -2.35
CA SER A 71 -14.21 17.50 -3.00
C SER A 71 -15.17 18.66 -3.23
N ALA A 72 -15.11 19.68 -2.35
CA ALA A 72 -15.85 20.94 -2.45
C ALA A 72 -15.10 22.00 -1.63
N THR A 73 -15.41 23.29 -1.84
CA THR A 73 -14.86 24.40 -1.05
C THR A 73 -15.90 25.08 -0.18
N ASN A 74 -17.19 24.79 -0.38
CA ASN A 74 -18.32 25.51 0.18
C ASN A 74 -19.27 24.65 1.03
N ALA A 75 -18.73 23.64 1.71
CA ALA A 75 -19.49 22.72 2.57
C ALA A 75 -18.92 22.65 3.99
N SER A 76 -19.76 22.25 4.96
CA SER A 76 -19.34 22.03 6.36
C SER A 76 -18.49 20.78 6.54
N ALA A 77 -18.56 19.82 5.60
CA ALA A 77 -17.71 18.65 5.55
C ALA A 77 -17.18 18.46 4.11
N VAL A 78 -15.88 18.22 3.99
CA VAL A 78 -15.19 18.05 2.71
C VAL A 78 -14.17 16.93 2.82
N THR A 79 -13.84 16.29 1.70
CA THR A 79 -12.76 15.30 1.63
C THR A 79 -11.57 15.93 0.92
N GLY A 80 -10.38 15.83 1.52
CA GLY A 80 -9.12 16.23 0.91
C GLY A 80 -8.33 15.00 0.45
N ILE A 81 -7.77 15.05 -0.76
CA ILE A 81 -6.88 14.02 -1.28
C ILE A 81 -5.49 14.64 -1.47
N ALA A 82 -4.49 14.09 -0.79
CA ALA A 82 -3.11 14.53 -0.93
C ALA A 82 -2.48 13.97 -2.21
N SER A 83 -1.64 14.75 -2.89
CA SER A 83 -0.88 14.26 -4.03
C SER A 83 0.14 13.19 -3.62
N THR A 84 0.64 12.45 -4.59
CA THR A 84 1.66 11.41 -4.39
C THR A 84 3.06 11.97 -4.17
N SER A 85 3.25 13.29 -4.25
CA SER A 85 4.53 13.99 -4.04
C SER A 85 4.55 14.86 -2.79
N LEU A 86 3.46 14.87 -2.00
CA LEU A 86 3.29 15.76 -0.86
C LEU A 86 3.69 15.09 0.46
N SER A 87 4.48 15.77 1.30
CA SER A 87 4.85 15.29 2.63
C SER A 87 4.89 16.39 3.69
N GLY A 88 4.89 15.98 4.96
CA GLY A 88 4.97 16.85 6.12
C GLY A 88 3.61 17.36 6.60
N VAL A 89 3.65 18.34 7.51
CA VAL A 89 2.44 18.93 8.08
C VAL A 89 1.75 19.83 7.04
N LYS A 90 0.43 19.69 6.91
CA LYS A 90 -0.41 20.45 5.99
C LYS A 90 -1.56 21.08 6.75
N THR A 91 -1.73 22.38 6.60
CA THR A 91 -2.74 23.16 7.31
C THR A 91 -3.81 23.63 6.34
N PHE A 92 -5.06 23.32 6.66
CA PHE A 92 -6.23 23.83 5.98
C PHE A 92 -6.76 25.04 6.74
N THR A 93 -7.30 26.00 6.00
CA THR A 93 -8.00 27.15 6.58
C THR A 93 -9.44 27.12 6.12
N VAL A 94 -10.37 27.23 7.06
CA VAL A 94 -11.79 27.42 6.76
C VAL A 94 -12.22 28.79 7.24
N SER A 95 -12.87 29.51 6.34
CA SER A 95 -13.52 30.78 6.63
C SER A 95 -15.02 30.55 6.63
N VAL A 96 -15.69 31.00 7.69
CA VAL A 96 -17.15 30.92 7.82
C VAL A 96 -17.70 32.32 7.97
N ALA A 97 -18.65 32.67 7.09
CA ALA A 97 -19.46 33.86 7.23
C ALA A 97 -20.87 33.47 7.66
N GLY A 98 -21.45 34.23 8.60
CA GLY A 98 -22.88 34.17 8.89
C GLY A 98 -23.64 35.25 8.14
N SER A 99 -24.94 35.35 8.41
CA SER A 99 -25.79 36.39 7.82
C SER A 99 -25.52 37.79 8.39
N ASP A 100 -26.05 38.83 7.72
CA ASP A 100 -26.09 40.23 8.17
C ASP A 100 -24.72 40.87 8.48
N ASP A 101 -23.75 40.74 7.58
CA ASP A 101 -22.43 41.39 7.69
C ASP A 101 -21.65 41.07 8.98
N MET A 102 -21.92 39.91 9.58
CA MET A 102 -21.17 39.43 10.74
C MET A 102 -19.71 39.17 10.35
N PRO A 103 -18.73 39.50 11.23
CA PRO A 103 -17.33 39.25 10.93
C PRO A 103 -17.07 37.78 10.57
N ILE A 104 -16.29 37.59 9.52
CA ILE A 104 -15.83 36.27 9.08
C ILE A 104 -14.98 35.66 10.18
N SER A 105 -15.37 34.47 10.62
CA SER A 105 -14.59 33.69 11.58
C SER A 105 -13.74 32.67 10.82
N THR A 106 -12.49 32.52 11.23
CA THR A 106 -11.55 31.59 10.60
C THR A 106 -11.11 30.54 11.60
N SER A 107 -10.88 29.33 11.11
CA SER A 107 -10.31 28.23 11.88
C SER A 107 -9.37 27.44 11.01
N THR A 108 -8.40 26.79 11.64
CA THR A 108 -7.42 25.97 10.95
C THR A 108 -7.48 24.53 11.45
N VAL A 109 -7.08 23.60 10.61
CA VAL A 109 -6.89 22.21 10.99
C VAL A 109 -5.67 21.68 10.26
N SER A 110 -4.81 20.95 10.96
CA SER A 110 -3.59 20.39 10.39
C SER A 110 -3.66 18.87 10.33
N ILE A 111 -3.06 18.32 9.29
CA ILE A 111 -2.81 16.89 9.11
C ILE A 111 -1.32 16.65 8.90
N THR A 112 -0.87 15.42 9.12
CA THR A 112 0.48 14.98 8.76
C THR A 112 0.43 14.03 7.57
N VAL A 113 1.15 14.36 6.50
CA VAL A 113 1.30 13.49 5.31
C VAL A 113 2.65 12.79 5.36
N ASN A 114 2.61 11.47 5.53
CA ASN A 114 3.78 10.62 5.69
C ASN A 114 4.27 10.04 4.35
N VAL A 115 5.59 9.96 4.23
CA VAL A 115 6.25 9.32 3.07
C VAL A 115 6.14 7.79 3.24
N PRO A 116 5.68 7.05 2.22
CA PRO A 116 5.74 5.59 2.23
C PRO A 116 7.18 5.07 2.34
N PRO A 117 7.40 3.86 2.91
CA PRO A 117 8.71 3.22 2.90
C PRO A 117 9.17 2.88 1.48
N THR A 118 10.49 2.69 1.28
CA THR A 118 11.05 2.19 0.01
C THR A 118 11.15 0.68 0.05
N ALA A 119 10.10 -0.03 -0.38
CA ALA A 119 10.10 -1.49 -0.43
C ALA A 119 11.08 -2.03 -1.47
N SER A 120 11.89 -3.03 -1.11
CA SER A 120 12.73 -3.77 -2.05
C SER A 120 12.86 -5.25 -1.68
N ILE A 121 13.19 -6.08 -2.68
CA ILE A 121 13.46 -7.51 -2.52
C ILE A 121 14.88 -7.78 -3.05
N SER A 122 15.67 -8.52 -2.30
CA SER A 122 16.99 -9.01 -2.70
C SER A 122 17.03 -10.54 -2.69
N PRO A 123 17.89 -11.18 -3.50
CA PRO A 123 18.74 -10.60 -4.56
C PRO A 123 17.92 -10.03 -5.74
N LEU A 124 18.54 -9.19 -6.58
CA LEU A 124 17.89 -8.62 -7.79
C LEU A 124 17.63 -9.64 -8.91
N SER A 125 18.16 -10.85 -8.78
CA SER A 125 17.84 -11.98 -9.62
C SER A 125 17.92 -13.28 -8.81
N ALA A 126 16.96 -14.16 -9.03
CA ALA A 126 16.94 -15.47 -8.40
C ALA A 126 16.56 -16.50 -9.46
N THR A 127 17.44 -17.48 -9.60
CA THR A 127 17.23 -18.62 -10.48
C THR A 127 17.35 -19.89 -9.67
N LEU A 128 16.27 -20.67 -9.65
CA LEU A 128 16.25 -22.01 -9.09
C LEU A 128 16.91 -22.95 -10.09
N THR A 129 17.81 -23.80 -9.60
CA THR A 129 18.49 -24.82 -10.40
C THR A 129 18.41 -26.14 -9.68
N CYS A 130 18.68 -27.24 -10.38
CA CYS A 130 18.66 -28.56 -9.73
C CYS A 130 19.70 -28.67 -8.61
N ALA A 131 20.87 -28.04 -8.77
CA ALA A 131 21.88 -27.99 -7.72
C ALA A 131 21.48 -27.09 -6.52
N ASN A 132 20.59 -26.12 -6.75
CA ASN A 132 20.16 -25.18 -5.71
C ASN A 132 18.64 -24.93 -5.86
N PRO A 133 17.81 -25.87 -5.37
CA PRO A 133 16.36 -25.88 -5.61
C PRO A 133 15.59 -24.86 -4.76
N THR A 134 16.26 -24.19 -3.83
CA THR A 134 15.69 -23.15 -2.98
C THR A 134 16.48 -21.86 -3.09
N ARG A 135 15.79 -20.73 -2.88
CA ARG A 135 16.39 -19.40 -2.73
C ARG A 135 15.75 -18.69 -1.56
N ASN A 136 16.52 -17.84 -0.89
CA ASN A 136 15.99 -16.94 0.12
C ASN A 136 15.84 -15.56 -0.52
N LEU A 137 14.64 -15.00 -0.41
CA LEU A 137 14.34 -13.62 -0.75
C LEU A 137 14.36 -12.81 0.56
N SER A 138 15.07 -11.69 0.59
CA SER A 138 15.07 -10.77 1.73
C SER A 138 14.35 -9.49 1.34
N ALA A 139 13.26 -9.18 2.04
CA ALA A 139 12.59 -7.88 1.92
C ALA A 139 13.33 -6.84 2.75
N SER A 140 13.30 -5.57 2.35
CA SER A 140 13.84 -4.47 3.16
C SER A 140 13.08 -3.16 2.95
N GLY A 141 13.41 -2.17 3.77
CA GLY A 141 12.93 -0.78 3.64
C GLY A 141 11.79 -0.37 4.57
N GLY A 142 11.35 -1.23 5.49
CA GLY A 142 10.32 -0.88 6.48
C GLY A 142 10.52 -1.56 7.84
N ALA A 143 9.50 -1.41 8.69
CA ALA A 143 9.49 -1.95 10.05
C ALA A 143 8.86 -3.35 10.12
N THR A 144 7.84 -3.63 9.31
CA THR A 144 7.20 -4.96 9.24
C THR A 144 6.96 -5.38 7.79
N TYR A 145 6.88 -6.68 7.58
CA TYR A 145 6.78 -7.31 6.27
C TYR A 145 5.54 -8.21 6.21
N ARG A 146 4.93 -8.34 5.04
CA ARG A 146 3.90 -9.33 4.75
C ARG A 146 4.02 -9.79 3.30
N TRP A 147 4.44 -11.03 3.10
CA TRP A 147 4.53 -11.66 1.79
C TRP A 147 3.15 -12.09 1.28
N ASP A 148 3.03 -12.39 -0.02
CA ASP A 148 1.78 -12.85 -0.66
C ASP A 148 1.13 -14.09 -0.03
N ASN A 149 1.90 -14.90 0.69
CA ASN A 149 1.43 -16.07 1.44
C ASN A 149 1.19 -15.79 2.92
N ASN A 150 1.07 -14.51 3.28
CA ASN A 150 0.83 -14.03 4.64
C ASN A 150 1.98 -14.27 5.65
N VAL A 151 3.16 -14.69 5.17
CA VAL A 151 4.38 -14.76 6.00
C VAL A 151 4.85 -13.36 6.36
N THR A 152 5.23 -13.13 7.62
CA THR A 152 5.59 -11.80 8.14
C THR A 152 7.07 -11.60 8.45
N THR A 153 7.90 -12.61 8.17
CA THR A 153 9.35 -12.53 8.33
C THR A 153 10.01 -11.72 7.20
N GLU A 154 11.15 -11.11 7.50
CA GLU A 154 11.96 -10.38 6.51
C GLU A 154 12.44 -11.30 5.38
N ILE A 155 12.82 -12.53 5.74
CA ILE A 155 13.28 -13.54 4.81
C ILE A 155 12.14 -14.49 4.45
N ARG A 156 12.02 -14.80 3.16
CA ARG A 156 11.15 -15.87 2.63
C ARG A 156 11.95 -16.83 1.77
N SER A 157 11.90 -18.10 2.13
CA SER A 157 12.43 -19.18 1.29
C SER A 157 11.42 -19.57 0.20
N VAL A 158 11.89 -19.66 -1.03
CA VAL A 158 11.11 -20.02 -2.22
C VAL A 158 11.75 -21.21 -2.94
N SER A 159 10.91 -22.12 -3.42
CA SER A 159 11.33 -23.35 -4.12
C SER A 159 10.64 -23.54 -5.47
N VAL A 160 9.76 -22.60 -5.85
CA VAL A 160 8.99 -22.64 -7.08
C VAL A 160 9.24 -21.35 -7.86
N ALA A 161 9.39 -21.45 -9.17
CA ALA A 161 9.47 -20.26 -10.03
C ALA A 161 8.11 -19.54 -10.06
N GLY A 162 8.13 -18.22 -10.09
CA GLY A 162 6.91 -17.42 -10.04
C GLY A 162 7.20 -15.99 -9.58
N THR A 163 6.15 -15.18 -9.58
CA THR A 163 6.21 -13.82 -9.04
C THR A 163 5.83 -13.82 -7.57
N TYR A 164 6.69 -13.23 -6.77
CA TYR A 164 6.52 -13.07 -5.34
C TYR A 164 6.36 -11.59 -5.02
N SER A 165 5.44 -11.26 -4.12
CA SER A 165 5.24 -9.88 -3.67
C SER A 165 5.35 -9.77 -2.16
N VAL A 166 5.84 -8.62 -1.70
CA VAL A 166 5.90 -8.26 -0.28
C VAL A 166 5.31 -6.87 -0.09
N THR A 167 4.41 -6.76 0.88
CA THR A 167 3.95 -5.49 1.43
C THR A 167 4.85 -5.14 2.61
N VAL A 168 5.50 -3.98 2.52
CA VAL A 168 6.39 -3.44 3.55
C VAL A 168 5.65 -2.30 4.25
N THR A 169 5.58 -2.33 5.57
CA THR A 169 4.96 -1.26 6.38
C THR A 169 6.05 -0.48 7.10
N GLY A 170 6.07 0.83 6.91
CA GLY A 170 6.98 1.76 7.59
C GLY A 170 6.58 2.01 9.04
N ALA A 171 7.49 2.56 9.84
CA ALA A 171 7.21 2.94 11.23
C ALA A 171 6.08 3.98 11.38
N ASN A 172 5.80 4.72 10.31
CA ASN A 172 4.74 5.71 10.22
C ASN A 172 3.37 5.13 9.79
N GLY A 173 3.28 3.80 9.65
CA GLY A 173 2.06 3.09 9.24
C GLY A 173 1.81 3.04 7.74
N CYS A 174 2.60 3.75 6.93
CA CYS A 174 2.45 3.73 5.47
C CYS A 174 3.01 2.45 4.85
N THR A 175 2.39 2.00 3.78
CA THR A 175 2.76 0.75 3.10
C THR A 175 3.31 1.00 1.70
N ALA A 176 4.27 0.18 1.30
CA ALA A 176 4.72 0.07 -0.09
C ALA A 176 4.82 -1.41 -0.47
N THR A 177 4.73 -1.71 -1.77
CA THR A 177 4.82 -3.08 -2.28
C THR A 177 6.01 -3.22 -3.21
N ALA A 178 6.76 -4.30 -3.04
CA ALA A 178 7.76 -4.74 -4.01
C ALA A 178 7.34 -6.09 -4.61
N SER A 179 7.64 -6.29 -5.89
CA SER A 179 7.39 -7.55 -6.61
C SER A 179 8.67 -8.04 -7.25
N PHE A 180 8.86 -9.35 -7.25
CA PHE A 180 10.08 -9.99 -7.69
C PHE A 180 9.77 -11.32 -8.38
N SER A 181 10.37 -11.54 -9.56
CA SER A 181 10.18 -12.77 -10.33
C SER A 181 11.35 -13.74 -10.13
N VAL A 182 11.04 -14.91 -9.61
CA VAL A 182 11.99 -16.03 -9.49
C VAL A 182 11.85 -16.89 -10.74
N SER A 183 12.97 -17.10 -11.42
CA SER A 183 13.05 -18.00 -12.57
C SER A 183 13.51 -19.39 -12.12
N SER A 184 13.24 -20.41 -12.92
CA SER A 184 13.90 -21.71 -12.79
C SER A 184 14.59 -22.04 -14.09
N ILE A 185 15.85 -22.47 -14.00
CA ILE A 185 16.57 -23.06 -15.12
C ILE A 185 16.78 -24.53 -14.76
N ALA A 186 16.13 -25.42 -15.50
CA ALA A 186 16.57 -26.80 -15.61
C ALA A 186 17.84 -26.75 -16.44
N ILE A 187 18.98 -26.47 -15.81
CA ILE A 187 20.24 -26.45 -16.55
C ILE A 187 20.41 -27.88 -17.04
N GLU A 188 20.35 -28.03 -18.35
CA GLU A 188 20.60 -29.30 -19.00
C GLU A 188 21.98 -29.79 -18.55
N PRO A 189 22.10 -31.02 -18.04
CA PRO A 189 21.07 -32.04 -17.88
C PRO A 189 20.65 -32.31 -16.42
N MET A 190 19.38 -32.68 -16.20
CA MET A 190 19.01 -33.39 -14.97
C MET A 190 19.74 -34.74 -14.95
N TYR A 191 20.22 -35.18 -13.80
CA TYR A 191 20.96 -36.43 -13.70
C TYR A 191 20.43 -37.31 -12.57
N THR A 192 20.70 -38.60 -12.69
CA THR A 192 20.31 -39.60 -11.70
C THR A 192 21.31 -39.63 -10.55
N LEU A 193 20.85 -39.39 -9.33
CA LEU A 193 21.66 -39.37 -8.10
C LEU A 193 21.98 -40.77 -7.57
N LYS A 194 21.07 -41.71 -7.76
CA LYS A 194 21.15 -43.10 -7.29
C LYS A 194 20.40 -44.03 -8.25
N THR A 195 20.62 -45.33 -8.11
CA THR A 195 19.76 -46.32 -8.78
C THR A 195 18.36 -46.29 -8.18
N GLY A 196 17.32 -46.57 -8.99
CA GLY A 196 15.95 -46.61 -8.46
C GLY A 196 14.86 -46.57 -9.52
N LEU A 197 13.62 -46.40 -9.07
CA LEU A 197 12.46 -46.30 -9.95
C LEU A 197 12.40 -44.90 -10.59
N TRP A 198 11.99 -44.81 -11.86
CA TRP A 198 11.78 -43.53 -12.55
C TRP A 198 10.83 -42.60 -11.78
N SER A 199 9.83 -43.19 -11.10
CA SER A 199 8.82 -42.49 -10.31
C SER A 199 9.33 -42.01 -8.94
N ASP A 200 10.52 -42.43 -8.50
CA ASP A 200 11.13 -41.90 -7.28
C ASP A 200 11.76 -40.53 -7.58
N VAL A 201 11.16 -39.47 -7.03
CA VAL A 201 11.68 -38.10 -7.17
C VAL A 201 13.09 -37.95 -6.59
N GLY A 202 13.47 -38.79 -5.62
CA GLY A 202 14.80 -38.81 -5.00
C GLY A 202 15.88 -39.43 -5.89
N VAL A 203 15.52 -40.07 -7.02
CA VAL A 203 16.48 -40.52 -8.03
C VAL A 203 17.01 -39.33 -8.85
N TRP A 204 16.27 -38.23 -8.94
CA TRP A 204 16.58 -37.13 -9.87
C TRP A 204 17.19 -35.93 -9.15
N SER A 205 18.22 -35.34 -9.76
CA SER A 205 18.96 -34.19 -9.20
C SER A 205 18.12 -32.95 -8.94
N CYS A 206 16.92 -32.86 -9.53
CA CYS A 206 16.01 -31.74 -9.34
C CYS A 206 14.88 -32.02 -8.33
N GLY A 207 14.88 -33.18 -7.66
CA GLY A 207 13.85 -33.54 -6.67
C GLY A 207 12.43 -33.63 -7.25
N ARG A 208 12.30 -33.76 -8.57
CA ARG A 208 11.04 -33.90 -9.31
C ARG A 208 11.21 -34.90 -10.45
N LEU A 209 10.09 -35.41 -10.94
CA LEU A 209 10.09 -36.24 -12.14
C LEU A 209 10.50 -35.42 -13.37
N PRO A 210 11.25 -36.01 -14.32
CA PRO A 210 11.53 -35.40 -15.61
C PRO A 210 10.26 -35.10 -16.40
N LEU A 211 10.22 -33.91 -16.99
CA LEU A 211 9.26 -33.47 -17.99
C LEU A 211 9.83 -33.71 -19.40
N ALA A 212 8.96 -33.68 -20.41
CA ALA A 212 9.37 -33.91 -21.80
C ALA A 212 10.33 -32.85 -22.36
N SER A 213 10.41 -31.67 -21.71
CA SER A 213 11.33 -30.59 -22.05
C SER A 213 12.70 -30.70 -21.39
N ASP A 214 12.90 -31.65 -20.46
CA ASP A 214 14.15 -31.78 -19.73
C ASP A 214 15.18 -32.59 -20.55
N VAL A 215 16.45 -32.21 -20.48
CA VAL A 215 17.54 -33.07 -20.95
C VAL A 215 18.05 -33.89 -19.77
N LEU A 216 18.21 -35.19 -20.00
CA LEU A 216 18.57 -36.17 -18.98
C LEU A 216 19.97 -36.75 -19.22
N GLN A 217 20.73 -36.92 -18.14
CA GLN A 217 21.94 -37.74 -18.09
C GLN A 217 21.74 -38.86 -17.09
N ILE A 218 21.63 -40.08 -17.59
CA ILE A 218 21.48 -41.27 -16.76
C ILE A 218 22.88 -41.75 -16.36
N LYS A 219 23.29 -41.41 -15.13
CA LYS A 219 24.57 -41.84 -14.53
C LYS A 219 24.43 -43.14 -13.72
N HIS A 220 23.21 -43.47 -13.30
CA HIS A 220 22.85 -44.63 -12.50
C HIS A 220 21.64 -45.30 -13.13
N VAL A 221 21.52 -46.63 -12.99
CA VAL A 221 20.42 -47.41 -13.55
C VAL A 221 19.08 -46.96 -12.99
N VAL A 222 18.13 -46.64 -13.88
CA VAL A 222 16.76 -46.27 -13.51
C VAL A 222 15.76 -47.23 -14.13
N THR A 223 14.95 -47.87 -13.30
CA THR A 223 13.90 -48.80 -13.74
C THR A 223 12.66 -48.02 -14.16
N MET A 224 12.26 -48.16 -15.42
CA MET A 224 11.12 -47.43 -15.97
C MET A 224 9.82 -48.26 -15.89
N PRO A 225 8.67 -47.67 -15.50
CA PRO A 225 7.38 -48.32 -15.63
C PRO A 225 7.02 -48.46 -17.12
N ALA A 226 6.45 -49.61 -17.50
CA ALA A 226 6.14 -49.98 -18.89
C ALA A 226 5.39 -48.89 -19.67
N MET A 227 4.49 -48.15 -19.00
CA MET A 227 3.70 -47.06 -19.60
C MET A 227 4.53 -45.86 -20.08
N ARG A 228 5.74 -45.64 -19.55
CA ARG A 228 6.60 -44.49 -19.93
C ARG A 228 7.69 -44.83 -20.94
N GLN A 229 7.90 -46.12 -21.23
CA GLN A 229 8.94 -46.57 -22.15
C GLN A 229 8.77 -45.96 -23.55
N GLY A 230 7.54 -45.88 -24.08
CA GLY A 230 7.28 -45.33 -25.43
C GLY A 230 7.32 -43.80 -25.57
N LEU A 231 7.09 -43.05 -24.48
CA LEU A 231 7.06 -41.58 -24.47
C LEU A 231 8.46 -40.96 -24.52
N ILE A 232 9.48 -41.67 -24.00
CA ILE A 232 10.83 -41.13 -23.86
C ILE A 232 11.58 -41.14 -25.20
N TRP A 233 11.42 -42.19 -26.01
CA TRP A 233 12.04 -42.30 -27.34
C TRP A 233 11.61 -41.22 -28.33
N ARG A 234 10.47 -40.56 -28.10
CA ARG A 234 9.94 -39.50 -28.96
C ARG A 234 10.37 -38.08 -28.55
N HIS A 235 10.75 -37.88 -27.29
CA HIS A 235 10.93 -36.53 -26.73
C HIS A 235 12.34 -36.24 -26.19
N PHE A 236 13.09 -37.24 -25.71
CA PHE A 236 14.44 -37.01 -25.16
C PHE A 236 15.48 -37.17 -26.27
N ARG A 237 15.83 -36.07 -26.95
CA ARG A 237 16.75 -36.06 -28.13
C ARG A 237 18.19 -36.49 -27.83
N ARG A 238 18.61 -36.64 -26.57
CA ARG A 238 19.96 -37.07 -26.18
C ARG A 238 19.94 -37.87 -24.88
N LEU A 239 19.62 -39.16 -24.98
CA LEU A 239 19.89 -40.11 -23.90
C LEU A 239 21.32 -40.63 -24.09
N SER A 240 22.30 -40.08 -23.37
CA SER A 240 23.62 -40.71 -23.26
C SER A 240 23.54 -41.81 -22.20
N LEU A 241 23.46 -43.06 -22.66
CA LEU A 241 23.73 -44.22 -21.82
C LEU A 241 25.24 -44.31 -21.67
N VAL A 242 25.76 -44.13 -20.45
CA VAL A 242 27.15 -44.50 -20.15
C VAL A 242 27.18 -46.03 -20.10
N PRO A 243 28.06 -46.72 -20.86
CA PRO A 243 28.18 -48.16 -20.77
C PRO A 243 28.52 -48.56 -19.34
N GLY A 244 27.66 -49.36 -18.71
CA GLY A 244 27.98 -49.99 -17.45
C GLY A 244 29.11 -50.99 -17.68
N VAL A 245 30.12 -50.95 -16.82
CA VAL A 245 31.10 -52.03 -16.72
C VAL A 245 30.32 -53.24 -16.22
N ASP A 246 30.05 -54.20 -17.09
CA ASP A 246 29.53 -55.51 -16.71
C ASP A 246 30.56 -56.16 -15.79
N SER A 247 30.27 -56.20 -14.49
CA SER A 247 30.92 -57.12 -13.58
C SER A 247 30.16 -58.45 -13.63
N GLY A 248 30.57 -59.30 -14.56
CA GLY A 248 30.18 -60.71 -14.70
C GLY A 248 31.32 -61.50 -15.31
#